data_AF-A0AAD7NBP7-F1
#
_entry.id   AF-A0AAD7NBP7-F1
#
_cell.length_a   1.000
_cell.length_b   1.000
_cell.length_c   1.000
_cell.angle_alpha   90.00
_cell.angle_beta   90.00
_cell.angle_gamma   90.00
#
_symmetry.space_group_name_H-M   'P 1'
#
loop_
_entity.id
_entity.type
_entity.pdbx_description
1 polymer ?
#
loop_
_entity_poly.entity_id
_entity_poly.type
_entity_poly.pdbx_seq_one_letter_code
_entity_poly.pdbx_strand_id
1 'polypeptide(L)'
;MALDPEVAIDRLLAAFAEYKDRLQRLENTLAREVLQTTASAAFTELGQRREADEALSEAKANGVLISLAFQADITTLRQENSLKEAAVQREQEVAEGSNEWRKKLSGTLEAFNKNHALAARYHGLEETIQTLRDENSELKNKLARASAEAVKRDEEEDDDEPPENLSNLRKQYSALEIQHKELQRAFSEVNAAQEDRVLTSMAHERLALEAAEQKAEVEARNSRRNSSPYFFVKDTALKEFDKLSATSLEVNQKLRALQKERGESTDLNKKYDKLQAEREELKAKCAELEERNTQLHQTNKNLWTERNHLEQTCGDAIEAAETMDTDAQALRRNIASVPQDCRSLEGRLEKTNNVNSAFRNRIQNGRVSTSVARVLYDDFMATFPSSLAGRPDFASLQPIAKTGTDLPAYFASDSVCAGYVDRILYMPRRTISTSDTRLHALAFSPTERYNPTRRSWSVATEIPILNGHWRELFVDVGDWVIYAGTYRCHDLRYLCPGGTPPPELVSSLEMLRAANLWELEPADRTRAINALAPSGILPADCLGLQCIGFNTTLYEALKRRSRGTKREADEVESGLPAKRQHLGQ
;
A
#
# COMPACT_ATOMS: atom_id res chain seq x y z
N MET A 1 -15.59 36.96 -4.01
CA MET A 1 -14.65 37.26 -5.12
C MET A 1 -14.17 35.93 -5.65
N ALA A 2 -14.84 35.40 -6.67
CA ALA A 2 -14.33 34.22 -7.37
C ALA A 2 -13.07 34.65 -8.12
N LEU A 3 -11.97 33.91 -7.96
CA LEU A 3 -10.82 34.08 -8.83
C LEU A 3 -11.30 33.78 -10.24
N ASP A 4 -11.00 34.70 -11.15
CA ASP A 4 -11.26 34.58 -12.57
C ASP A 4 -10.78 33.19 -13.06
N PRO A 5 -11.62 32.39 -13.72
CA PRO A 5 -11.22 31.08 -14.22
C PRO A 5 -9.98 31.14 -15.11
N GLU A 6 -9.72 32.25 -15.80
CA GLU A 6 -8.46 32.45 -16.53
C GLU A 6 -7.25 32.47 -15.58
N VAL A 7 -7.35 33.18 -14.45
CA VAL A 7 -6.29 33.23 -13.42
C VAL A 7 -6.08 31.87 -12.75
N ALA A 8 -7.13 31.05 -12.62
CA ALA A 8 -7.00 29.69 -12.08
C ALA A 8 -6.29 28.75 -13.06
N ILE A 9 -6.59 28.87 -14.36
CA ILE A 9 -5.92 28.10 -15.42
C ILE A 9 -4.45 28.51 -15.52
N ASP A 10 -4.14 29.80 -15.49
CA ASP A 10 -2.76 30.30 -15.53
C ASP A 10 -1.93 29.80 -14.33
N ARG A 11 -2.53 29.73 -13.14
CA ARG A 11 -1.86 29.18 -11.96
C ARG A 11 -1.59 27.68 -12.07
N LEU A 12 -2.51 26.92 -12.66
CA LEU A 12 -2.31 25.50 -12.91
C LEU A 12 -1.22 25.26 -13.97
N LEU A 13 -1.23 26.03 -15.06
CA LEU A 13 -0.19 25.96 -16.09
C LEU A 13 1.20 26.33 -15.53
N ALA A 14 1.27 27.34 -14.66
CA ALA A 14 2.50 27.70 -13.95
C ALA A 14 3.00 26.57 -13.04
N ALA A 15 2.11 25.92 -12.29
CA ALA A 15 2.46 24.78 -11.44
C ALA A 15 2.95 23.57 -12.24
N PHE A 16 2.34 23.29 -13.41
CA PHE A 16 2.80 22.24 -14.32
C PHE A 16 4.18 22.55 -14.93
N ALA A 17 4.45 23.82 -15.27
CA ALA A 17 5.74 24.24 -15.76
C ALA A 17 6.84 24.07 -14.69
N GLU A 18 6.55 24.43 -13.44
CA GLU A 18 7.46 24.25 -12.31
C GLU A 18 7.75 22.76 -12.04
N TYR A 19 6.72 21.91 -12.09
CA TYR A 19 6.87 20.46 -11.91
C TYR A 19 7.74 19.84 -13.02
N LYS A 20 7.54 20.25 -14.28
CA LYS A 20 8.35 19.82 -15.42
C LYS A 20 9.81 20.23 -15.27
N ASP A 21 10.07 21.47 -14.83
CA ASP A 21 11.44 21.95 -14.59
C ASP A 21 12.12 21.17 -13.45
N ARG A 22 11.37 20.82 -12.41
CA ARG A 22 11.87 20.00 -11.29
C ARG A 22 12.25 18.58 -11.72
N LEU A 23 11.46 17.94 -12.58
CA LEU A 23 11.79 16.64 -13.16
C LEU A 23 13.07 16.72 -14.02
N GLN A 24 13.18 17.74 -14.87
CA GLN A 24 14.37 17.94 -15.70
C GLN A 24 15.65 18.12 -14.86
N ARG A 25 15.57 18.81 -13.71
CA ARG A 25 16.70 18.97 -12.77
C ARG A 25 17.08 17.63 -12.12
N LEU A 26 16.11 16.78 -11.79
CA LEU A 26 16.36 15.45 -11.22
C LEU A 26 17.02 14.53 -12.25
N GLU A 27 16.54 14.51 -13.49
CA GLU A 27 17.17 13.76 -14.59
C GLU A 27 18.63 14.21 -14.83
N ASN A 28 18.87 15.51 -14.85
CA ASN A 28 20.22 16.06 -15.00
C ASN A 28 21.14 15.72 -13.81
N THR A 29 20.58 15.65 -12.60
CA THR A 29 21.35 15.28 -11.40
C THR A 29 21.74 13.81 -11.45
N LEU A 30 20.79 12.93 -11.79
CA LEU A 30 21.01 11.49 -11.95
C LEU A 30 22.04 11.21 -13.05
N ALA A 31 21.92 11.87 -14.21
CA ALA A 31 22.90 11.74 -15.30
C ALA A 31 24.31 12.16 -14.86
N ARG A 32 24.43 13.19 -14.01
CA ARG A 32 25.72 13.67 -13.48
C ARG A 32 26.34 12.67 -12.50
N GLU A 33 25.54 12.06 -11.62
CA GLU A 33 26.00 11.05 -10.67
C GLU A 33 26.44 9.77 -11.38
N VAL A 34 25.72 9.34 -12.42
CA VAL A 34 26.10 8.20 -13.26
C VAL A 34 27.42 8.48 -13.99
N LEU A 35 27.60 9.69 -14.55
CA LEU A 35 28.85 10.09 -15.19
C LEU A 35 30.02 10.17 -14.19
N GLN A 36 29.77 10.64 -12.98
CA GLN A 36 30.81 10.75 -11.94
C GLN A 36 31.26 9.38 -11.44
N THR A 37 30.34 8.43 -11.28
CA THR A 37 30.65 7.04 -10.88
C THR A 37 31.38 6.28 -11.99
N THR A 38 30.95 6.40 -13.25
CA THR A 38 31.68 5.79 -14.38
C THR A 38 33.06 6.42 -14.60
N ALA A 39 33.21 7.75 -14.44
CA ALA A 39 34.51 8.40 -14.50
C ALA A 39 35.44 7.94 -13.37
N SER A 40 34.94 7.81 -12.15
CA SER A 40 35.73 7.31 -11.01
C SER A 40 36.23 5.88 -11.23
N ALA A 41 35.41 5.01 -11.82
CA ALA A 41 35.80 3.65 -12.16
C ALA A 41 36.90 3.65 -13.24
N ALA A 42 36.75 4.46 -14.30
CA ALA A 42 37.74 4.59 -15.37
C ALA A 42 39.08 5.17 -14.88
N PHE A 43 39.06 6.15 -13.97
CA PHE A 43 40.29 6.69 -13.37
C PHE A 43 41.01 5.68 -12.48
N THR A 44 40.27 4.81 -11.80
CA THR A 44 40.86 3.73 -10.98
C THR A 44 41.56 2.70 -11.88
N GLU A 45 40.94 2.33 -13.01
CA GLU A 45 41.55 1.41 -13.98
C GLU A 45 42.79 2.01 -14.65
N LEU A 46 42.76 3.31 -14.98
CA LEU A 46 43.92 4.02 -15.52
C LEU A 46 45.06 4.17 -14.51
N GLY A 47 44.75 4.33 -13.22
CA GLY A 47 45.75 4.33 -12.14
C GLY A 47 46.50 3.00 -12.05
N GLN A 48 45.76 1.89 -12.09
CA GLN A 48 46.34 0.54 -12.05
C GLN A 48 47.23 0.22 -13.26
N ARG A 49 46.86 0.71 -14.46
CA ARG A 49 47.69 0.56 -15.67
C ARG A 49 48.99 1.37 -15.58
N ARG A 50 48.92 2.58 -15.02
CA ARG A 50 50.10 3.43 -14.88
C ARG A 50 51.11 2.85 -13.89
N GLU A 51 50.65 2.26 -12.79
CA GLU A 51 51.51 1.54 -11.84
C GLU A 51 52.17 0.30 -12.48
N ALA A 52 51.45 -0.41 -13.36
CA ALA A 52 52.01 -1.53 -14.11
C ALA A 52 53.09 -1.09 -15.13
N ASP A 53 52.88 0.04 -15.80
CA ASP A 53 53.84 0.60 -16.76
C ASP A 53 55.08 1.19 -16.07
N GLU A 54 54.93 1.78 -14.87
CA GLU A 54 56.05 2.25 -14.05
C GLU A 54 56.92 1.08 -13.54
N ALA A 55 56.29 -0.02 -13.09
CA ALA A 55 57.00 -1.25 -12.71
C ALA A 55 57.76 -1.87 -13.90
N LEU A 56 57.21 -1.80 -15.12
CA LEU A 56 57.86 -2.29 -16.33
C LEU A 56 59.03 -1.38 -16.78
N SER A 57 58.93 -0.07 -16.54
CA SER A 57 59.98 0.92 -16.81
C SER A 57 61.14 0.78 -15.83
N GLU A 58 60.86 0.55 -14.56
CA GLU A 58 61.86 0.33 -13.50
C GLU A 58 62.63 -0.99 -13.70
N ALA A 59 61.96 -2.03 -14.24
CA ALA A 59 62.60 -3.27 -14.65
C ALA A 59 63.56 -3.10 -15.86
N LYS A 60 63.30 -2.12 -16.74
CA LYS A 60 64.17 -1.83 -17.89
C LYS A 60 65.38 -0.94 -17.54
N ALA A 61 65.32 -0.19 -16.43
CA ALA A 61 66.37 0.73 -16.01
C ALA A 61 67.60 0.05 -15.37
N ASN A 62 67.49 -1.21 -14.92
CA ASN A 62 68.57 -1.96 -14.25
C ASN A 62 69.48 -2.76 -15.21
N GLY A 63 69.65 -2.29 -16.44
CA GLY A 63 70.27 -3.06 -17.51
C GLY A 63 71.73 -3.50 -17.26
N VAL A 64 72.05 -4.76 -17.60
CA VAL A 64 73.19 -5.13 -18.46
C VAL A 64 72.86 -6.46 -19.14
N LEU A 65 72.70 -6.48 -20.47
CA LEU A 65 73.30 -7.44 -21.43
C LEU A 65 72.68 -7.27 -22.83
N ILE A 66 73.08 -6.21 -23.52
CA ILE A 66 72.66 -5.86 -24.89
C ILE A 66 73.19 -6.85 -25.96
N SER A 67 73.90 -7.92 -25.59
CA SER A 67 74.35 -8.95 -26.54
C SER A 67 73.62 -10.30 -26.44
N LEU A 68 72.91 -10.58 -25.34
CA LEU A 68 72.03 -11.76 -25.21
C LEU A 68 70.57 -11.40 -25.49
N ALA A 69 70.20 -10.12 -25.37
CA ALA A 69 68.87 -9.60 -25.65
C ALA A 69 68.40 -9.92 -27.07
N PHE A 70 69.26 -9.87 -28.10
CA PHE A 70 68.82 -10.09 -29.48
C PHE A 70 68.52 -11.57 -29.81
N GLN A 71 69.16 -12.51 -29.12
CA GLN A 71 68.96 -13.95 -29.34
C GLN A 71 67.89 -14.51 -28.38
N ALA A 72 67.84 -13.98 -27.16
CA ALA A 72 66.73 -14.13 -26.24
C ALA A 72 65.45 -13.58 -26.89
N ASP A 73 65.45 -12.38 -27.46
CA ASP A 73 64.27 -11.76 -28.10
C ASP A 73 63.69 -12.62 -29.21
N ILE A 74 64.49 -13.32 -30.01
CA ILE A 74 63.96 -14.21 -31.05
C ILE A 74 63.36 -15.49 -30.45
N THR A 75 63.98 -16.08 -29.43
CA THR A 75 63.40 -17.24 -28.72
C THR A 75 62.19 -16.86 -27.87
N THR A 76 62.19 -15.69 -27.27
CA THR A 76 61.09 -15.11 -26.49
C THR A 76 59.96 -14.73 -27.43
N LEU A 77 60.22 -14.14 -28.61
CA LEU A 77 59.19 -13.90 -29.62
C LEU A 77 58.62 -15.20 -30.19
N ARG A 78 59.41 -16.26 -30.33
CA ARG A 78 58.91 -17.59 -30.73
C ARG A 78 58.12 -18.28 -29.62
N GLN A 79 58.54 -18.16 -28.37
CA GLN A 79 57.79 -18.64 -27.22
C GLN A 79 56.51 -17.81 -27.01
N GLU A 80 56.56 -16.50 -27.19
CA GLU A 80 55.39 -15.62 -27.15
C GLU A 80 54.43 -15.92 -28.29
N ASN A 81 54.92 -16.18 -29.51
CA ASN A 81 54.04 -16.63 -30.59
C ASN A 81 53.45 -18.01 -30.31
N SER A 82 54.24 -18.95 -29.78
CA SER A 82 53.73 -20.28 -29.38
C SER A 82 52.73 -20.19 -28.22
N LEU A 83 52.95 -19.29 -27.26
CA LEU A 83 52.03 -19.02 -26.15
C LEU A 83 50.79 -18.27 -26.64
N LYS A 84 50.91 -17.38 -27.63
CA LYS A 84 49.77 -16.73 -28.30
C LYS A 84 48.96 -17.73 -29.10
N GLU A 85 49.59 -18.63 -29.84
CA GLU A 85 48.91 -19.72 -30.55
C GLU A 85 48.23 -20.68 -29.56
N ALA A 86 48.91 -21.07 -28.47
CA ALA A 86 48.31 -21.88 -27.42
C ALA A 86 47.20 -21.14 -26.65
N ALA A 87 47.29 -19.82 -26.50
CA ALA A 87 46.26 -18.99 -25.89
C ALA A 87 45.05 -18.88 -26.83
N VAL A 88 45.25 -18.67 -28.13
CA VAL A 88 44.17 -18.67 -29.14
C VAL A 88 43.51 -20.05 -29.20
N GLN A 89 44.28 -21.13 -29.14
CA GLN A 89 43.73 -22.49 -29.15
C GLN A 89 42.96 -22.79 -27.86
N ARG A 90 43.44 -22.33 -26.69
CA ARG A 90 42.67 -22.37 -25.44
C ARG A 90 41.43 -21.51 -25.47
N GLU A 91 41.48 -20.30 -26.05
CA GLU A 91 40.31 -19.44 -26.23
C GLU A 91 39.28 -20.11 -27.13
N GLN A 92 39.73 -20.84 -28.15
CA GLN A 92 38.86 -21.58 -29.05
C GLN A 92 38.24 -22.81 -28.35
N GLU A 93 39.01 -23.57 -27.58
CA GLU A 93 38.49 -24.68 -26.74
C GLU A 93 37.53 -24.17 -25.65
N VAL A 94 37.82 -23.01 -25.04
CA VAL A 94 36.93 -22.36 -24.06
C VAL A 94 35.67 -21.84 -24.74
N ALA A 95 35.75 -21.32 -25.96
CA ALA A 95 34.59 -20.88 -26.73
C ALA A 95 33.71 -22.06 -27.15
N GLU A 96 34.31 -23.19 -27.56
CA GLU A 96 33.59 -24.43 -27.89
C GLU A 96 32.94 -25.04 -26.65
N GLY A 97 33.67 -25.14 -25.53
CA GLY A 97 33.15 -25.57 -24.24
C GLY A 97 32.04 -24.64 -23.72
N SER A 98 32.18 -23.33 -23.91
CA SER A 98 31.16 -22.33 -23.58
C SER A 98 29.90 -22.50 -24.44
N ASN A 99 30.04 -22.84 -25.72
CA ASN A 99 28.88 -23.07 -26.59
C ASN A 99 28.15 -24.36 -26.23
N GLU A 100 28.87 -25.42 -25.87
CA GLU A 100 28.26 -26.66 -25.38
C GLU A 100 27.54 -26.43 -24.03
N TRP A 101 28.14 -25.65 -23.13
CA TRP A 101 27.52 -25.24 -21.88
C TRP A 101 26.28 -24.39 -22.10
N ARG A 102 26.32 -23.41 -23.00
CA ARG A 102 25.13 -22.60 -23.37
C ARG A 102 24.01 -23.46 -23.93
N LYS A 103 24.33 -24.47 -24.74
CA LYS A 103 23.33 -25.41 -25.28
C LYS A 103 22.69 -26.27 -24.19
N LYS A 104 23.49 -26.79 -23.25
CA LYS A 104 23.00 -27.53 -22.07
C LYS A 104 22.14 -26.63 -21.16
N LEU A 105 22.61 -25.40 -20.90
CA LEU A 105 21.91 -24.42 -20.08
C LEU A 105 20.58 -24.00 -20.71
N SER A 106 20.53 -23.81 -22.03
CA SER A 106 19.31 -23.51 -22.78
C SER A 106 18.27 -24.62 -22.64
N GLY A 107 18.67 -25.89 -22.71
CA GLY A 107 17.77 -27.02 -22.50
C GLY A 107 17.23 -27.09 -21.07
N THR A 108 18.06 -26.83 -20.06
CA THR A 108 17.62 -26.77 -18.66
C THR A 108 16.72 -25.56 -18.38
N LEU A 109 16.98 -24.42 -19.02
CA LEU A 109 16.16 -23.22 -18.88
C LEU A 109 14.77 -23.41 -19.51
N GLU A 110 14.69 -24.09 -20.66
CA GLU A 110 13.42 -24.42 -21.30
C GLU A 110 12.59 -25.39 -20.43
N ALA A 111 13.22 -26.39 -19.82
CA ALA A 111 12.56 -27.28 -18.86
C ALA A 111 12.08 -26.53 -17.60
N PHE A 112 12.89 -25.60 -17.10
CA PHE A 112 12.54 -24.75 -15.95
C PHE A 112 11.36 -23.82 -16.26
N ASN A 113 11.36 -23.16 -17.42
CA ASN A 113 10.27 -22.28 -17.84
C ASN A 113 8.96 -23.06 -18.03
N LYS A 114 9.01 -24.30 -18.53
CA LYS A 114 7.85 -25.20 -18.60
C LYS A 114 7.32 -25.56 -17.21
N ASN A 115 8.19 -25.73 -16.22
CA ASN A 115 7.79 -25.97 -14.83
C ASN A 115 7.18 -24.73 -14.17
N HIS A 116 7.73 -23.55 -14.41
CA HIS A 116 7.18 -22.29 -13.90
C HIS A 116 5.79 -22.01 -14.49
N ALA A 117 5.60 -22.24 -15.79
CA ALA A 117 4.30 -22.09 -16.45
C ALA A 117 3.24 -23.06 -15.89
N LEU A 118 3.64 -24.28 -15.50
CA LEU A 118 2.73 -25.24 -14.86
C LEU A 118 2.39 -24.85 -13.42
N ALA A 119 3.36 -24.34 -12.64
CA ALA A 119 3.11 -23.83 -11.29
C ALA A 119 2.16 -22.62 -11.30
N ALA A 120 2.35 -21.69 -12.23
CA ALA A 120 1.44 -20.55 -12.41
C ALA A 120 0.01 -21.01 -12.79
N ARG A 121 -0.09 -22.01 -13.66
CA ARG A 121 -1.38 -22.60 -14.05
C ARG A 121 -2.06 -23.33 -12.87
N TYR A 122 -1.29 -23.95 -11.99
CA TYR A 122 -1.80 -24.57 -10.77
C TYR A 122 -2.40 -23.54 -9.82
N HIS A 123 -1.69 -22.44 -9.59
CA HIS A 123 -2.14 -21.40 -8.68
C HIS A 123 -3.43 -20.71 -9.19
N GLY A 124 -3.50 -20.41 -10.48
CA GLY A 124 -4.73 -19.85 -11.07
C GLY A 124 -5.92 -20.82 -11.00
N LEU A 125 -5.69 -22.13 -11.06
CA LEU A 125 -6.75 -23.13 -10.85
C LEU A 125 -7.21 -23.17 -9.39
N GLU A 126 -6.32 -23.03 -8.41
CA GLU A 126 -6.70 -22.96 -6.99
C GLU A 126 -7.58 -21.75 -6.68
N GLU A 127 -7.23 -20.56 -7.19
CA GLU A 127 -8.02 -19.34 -7.01
C GLU A 127 -9.41 -19.47 -7.65
N THR A 128 -9.47 -20.05 -8.85
CA THR A 128 -10.74 -20.29 -9.55
C THR A 128 -11.63 -21.28 -8.76
N ILE A 129 -11.04 -22.35 -8.22
CA ILE A 129 -11.75 -23.33 -7.40
C ILE A 129 -12.27 -22.67 -6.12
N GLN A 130 -11.49 -21.81 -5.49
CA GLN A 130 -11.89 -21.12 -4.27
C GLN A 130 -13.03 -20.14 -4.52
N THR A 131 -12.96 -19.35 -5.59
CA THR A 131 -14.04 -18.44 -6.01
C THR A 131 -15.35 -19.19 -6.23
N LEU A 132 -15.30 -20.33 -6.93
CA LEU A 132 -16.50 -21.14 -7.16
C LEU A 132 -17.04 -21.80 -5.89
N ARG A 133 -16.20 -22.12 -4.89
CA ARG A 133 -16.67 -22.59 -3.58
C ARG A 133 -17.45 -21.50 -2.87
N ASP A 134 -16.97 -20.27 -2.92
CA ASP A 134 -17.61 -19.13 -2.27
C ASP A 134 -18.96 -18.81 -2.93
N GLU A 135 -19.02 -18.77 -4.27
CA GLU A 135 -20.27 -18.60 -5.04
C GLU A 135 -21.28 -19.71 -4.76
N ASN A 136 -20.83 -20.97 -4.72
CA ASN A 136 -21.68 -22.12 -4.42
C ASN A 136 -22.22 -22.04 -2.97
N SER A 137 -21.40 -21.59 -2.02
CA SER A 137 -21.85 -21.36 -0.64
C SER A 137 -22.92 -20.27 -0.55
N GLU A 138 -22.79 -19.19 -1.33
CA GLU A 138 -23.77 -18.10 -1.38
C GLU A 138 -25.09 -18.57 -1.99
N LEU A 139 -25.05 -19.31 -3.10
CA LEU A 139 -26.25 -19.87 -3.73
C LEU A 139 -26.95 -20.89 -2.83
N LYS A 140 -26.19 -21.72 -2.12
CA LYS A 140 -26.75 -22.66 -1.14
C LYS A 140 -27.50 -21.91 -0.02
N ASN A 141 -26.94 -20.81 0.46
CA ASN A 141 -27.59 -19.95 1.45
C ASN A 141 -28.85 -19.27 0.90
N LYS A 142 -28.82 -18.76 -0.35
CA LYS A 142 -29.99 -18.19 -1.02
C LYS A 142 -31.09 -19.23 -1.23
N LEU A 143 -30.75 -20.44 -1.65
CA LEU A 143 -31.68 -21.55 -1.82
C LEU A 143 -32.32 -21.95 -0.49
N ALA A 144 -31.54 -22.05 0.59
CA ALA A 144 -32.04 -22.36 1.92
C ALA A 144 -33.05 -21.30 2.43
N ARG A 145 -32.76 -20.00 2.21
CA ARG A 145 -33.68 -18.91 2.56
C ARG A 145 -34.96 -18.97 1.73
N ALA A 146 -34.85 -19.14 0.41
CA ALA A 146 -36.01 -19.23 -0.48
C ALA A 146 -36.88 -20.47 -0.18
N SER A 147 -36.27 -21.60 0.19
CA SER A 147 -37.02 -22.79 0.63
C SER A 147 -37.70 -22.57 1.98
N ALA A 148 -37.05 -21.88 2.94
CA ALA A 148 -37.69 -21.54 4.21
C ALA A 148 -38.85 -20.55 4.05
N GLU A 149 -38.75 -19.61 3.12
CA GLU A 149 -39.85 -18.69 2.76
C GLU A 149 -41.00 -19.40 2.05
N ALA A 150 -40.72 -20.38 1.18
CA ALA A 150 -41.76 -21.17 0.53
C ALA A 150 -42.53 -22.03 1.55
N VAL A 151 -41.84 -22.70 2.48
CA VAL A 151 -42.50 -23.48 3.55
C VAL A 151 -43.40 -22.60 4.42
N LYS A 152 -43.00 -21.34 4.69
CA LYS A 152 -43.86 -20.39 5.42
C LYS A 152 -45.10 -19.95 4.63
N ARG A 153 -45.02 -19.86 3.30
CA ARG A 153 -46.17 -19.53 2.46
C ARG A 153 -47.15 -20.69 2.32
N ASP A 154 -46.65 -21.91 2.20
CA ASP A 154 -47.49 -23.12 2.18
C ASP A 154 -48.28 -23.32 3.50
N GLU A 155 -47.82 -22.71 4.61
CA GLU A 155 -48.57 -22.67 5.88
C GLU A 155 -49.67 -21.57 5.91
N GLU A 156 -49.63 -20.58 5.01
CA GLU A 156 -50.50 -19.39 5.03
C GLU A 156 -51.50 -19.31 3.85
N GLU A 157 -51.22 -19.92 2.69
CA GLU A 157 -52.08 -19.85 1.48
C GLU A 157 -52.13 -21.20 0.72
N ASP A 158 -53.35 -21.73 0.47
CA ASP A 158 -53.65 -22.96 -0.32
C ASP A 158 -53.49 -22.72 -1.85
N ASP A 159 -52.41 -22.08 -2.30
CA ASP A 159 -52.14 -21.86 -3.73
C ASP A 159 -51.02 -22.79 -4.23
N ASP A 160 -51.40 -23.75 -5.09
CA ASP A 160 -50.62 -24.91 -5.56
C ASP A 160 -49.43 -24.60 -6.51
N GLU A 161 -49.00 -23.34 -6.70
CA GLU A 161 -47.94 -23.01 -7.65
C GLU A 161 -46.60 -22.65 -6.97
N PRO A 162 -45.53 -23.46 -7.14
CA PRO A 162 -44.24 -23.16 -6.55
C PRO A 162 -43.66 -21.88 -7.18
N PRO A 163 -43.07 -20.97 -6.38
CA PRO A 163 -42.60 -19.69 -6.88
C PRO A 163 -41.54 -19.90 -7.96
N GLU A 164 -41.76 -19.29 -9.13
CA GLU A 164 -40.91 -19.37 -10.33
C GLU A 164 -39.41 -19.11 -10.03
N ASN A 165 -39.15 -18.34 -8.97
CA ASN A 165 -37.82 -18.01 -8.47
C ASN A 165 -37.03 -19.24 -7.94
N LEU A 166 -37.70 -20.24 -7.34
CA LEU A 166 -37.04 -21.45 -6.85
C LEU A 166 -36.53 -22.36 -7.98
N SER A 167 -37.28 -22.42 -9.09
CA SER A 167 -36.90 -23.21 -10.26
C SER A 167 -35.62 -22.64 -10.90
N ASN A 168 -35.53 -21.32 -11.01
CA ASN A 168 -34.36 -20.63 -11.55
C ASN A 168 -33.13 -20.78 -10.65
N LEU A 169 -33.29 -20.65 -9.33
CA LEU A 169 -32.21 -20.87 -8.35
C LEU A 169 -31.69 -22.32 -8.39
N ARG A 170 -32.56 -23.32 -8.52
CA ARG A 170 -32.15 -24.73 -8.67
C ARG A 170 -31.36 -24.98 -9.96
N LYS A 171 -31.76 -24.36 -11.07
CA LYS A 171 -31.02 -24.45 -12.35
C LYS A 171 -29.63 -23.82 -12.26
N GLN A 172 -29.53 -22.64 -11.64
CA GLN A 172 -28.24 -21.96 -11.42
C GLN A 172 -27.31 -22.77 -10.51
N TYR A 173 -27.84 -23.30 -9.41
CA TYR A 173 -27.08 -24.16 -8.50
C TYR A 173 -26.56 -25.43 -9.20
N SER A 174 -27.41 -26.10 -10.00
CA SER A 174 -27.02 -27.29 -10.77
C SER A 174 -25.90 -27.00 -11.78
N ALA A 175 -25.98 -25.87 -12.49
CA ALA A 175 -24.94 -25.47 -13.45
C ALA A 175 -23.58 -25.22 -12.76
N LEU A 176 -23.59 -24.53 -11.61
CA LEU A 176 -22.39 -24.29 -10.81
C LEU A 176 -21.81 -25.57 -10.20
N GLU A 177 -22.65 -26.52 -9.81
CA GLU A 177 -22.19 -27.83 -9.33
C GLU A 177 -21.47 -28.64 -10.43
N ILE A 178 -21.94 -28.57 -11.67
CA ILE A 178 -21.29 -29.20 -12.83
C ILE A 178 -19.91 -28.56 -13.07
N GLN A 179 -19.84 -27.23 -13.12
CA GLN A 179 -18.56 -26.52 -13.29
C GLN A 179 -17.55 -26.83 -12.18
N HIS A 180 -18.02 -26.92 -10.92
CA HIS A 180 -17.18 -27.29 -9.80
C HIS A 180 -16.60 -28.71 -9.95
N LYS A 181 -17.40 -29.67 -10.41
CA LYS A 181 -16.95 -31.05 -10.66
C LYS A 181 -15.93 -31.14 -11.80
N GLU A 182 -16.12 -30.38 -12.87
CA GLU A 182 -15.17 -30.31 -13.98
C GLU A 182 -13.82 -29.73 -13.56
N LEU A 183 -13.82 -28.66 -12.75
CA LEU A 183 -12.58 -28.08 -12.23
C LEU A 183 -11.88 -28.96 -11.21
N GLN A 184 -12.63 -29.66 -10.34
CA GLN A 184 -12.04 -30.67 -9.46
C GLN A 184 -11.36 -31.79 -10.24
N ARG A 185 -11.95 -32.22 -11.36
CA ARG A 185 -11.33 -33.21 -12.25
C ARG A 185 -10.04 -32.68 -12.87
N ALA A 186 -10.06 -31.46 -13.41
CA ALA A 186 -8.87 -30.82 -13.98
C ALA A 186 -7.75 -30.66 -12.93
N PHE A 187 -8.09 -30.28 -11.70
CA PHE A 187 -7.15 -30.17 -10.60
C PHE A 187 -6.54 -31.53 -10.22
N SER A 188 -7.35 -32.58 -10.20
CA SER A 188 -6.90 -33.94 -9.93
C SER A 188 -5.93 -34.44 -10.99
N GLU A 189 -6.17 -34.12 -12.26
CA GLU A 189 -5.26 -34.47 -13.38
C GLU A 189 -3.92 -33.73 -13.28
N VAL A 190 -3.91 -32.46 -12.88
CA VAL A 190 -2.67 -31.69 -12.66
C VAL A 190 -1.89 -32.23 -11.46
N ASN A 191 -2.57 -32.58 -10.35
CA ASN A 191 -1.94 -33.21 -9.19
C ASN A 191 -1.31 -34.56 -9.54
N ALA A 192 -2.01 -35.42 -10.29
CA ALA A 192 -1.46 -36.70 -10.72
C ALA A 192 -0.20 -36.51 -11.60
N ALA A 193 -0.19 -35.50 -12.48
CA ALA A 193 0.98 -35.17 -13.29
C ALA A 193 2.15 -34.59 -12.45
N GLN A 194 1.85 -33.87 -11.38
CA GLN A 194 2.84 -33.35 -10.42
C GLN A 194 3.49 -34.50 -9.63
N GLU A 195 2.68 -35.43 -9.12
CA GLU A 195 3.14 -36.60 -8.36
C GLU A 195 4.04 -37.51 -9.20
N ASP A 196 3.66 -37.81 -10.45
CA ASP A 196 4.47 -38.63 -11.37
C ASP A 196 5.85 -37.99 -11.65
N ARG A 197 5.91 -36.66 -11.70
CA ARG A 197 7.17 -35.92 -11.86
C ARG A 197 8.04 -35.92 -10.61
N VAL A 198 7.45 -35.80 -9.42
CA VAL A 198 8.20 -35.92 -8.16
C VAL A 198 8.80 -37.31 -8.05
N LEU A 199 8.04 -38.36 -8.37
CA LEU A 199 8.52 -39.73 -8.42
C LEU A 199 9.66 -39.91 -9.43
N THR A 200 9.55 -39.30 -10.61
CA THR A 200 10.62 -39.30 -11.62
C THR A 200 11.89 -38.58 -11.13
N SER A 201 11.74 -37.45 -10.45
CA SER A 201 12.86 -36.71 -9.85
C SER A 201 13.56 -37.53 -8.77
N MET A 202 12.80 -38.18 -7.89
CA MET A 202 13.34 -39.06 -6.85
C MET A 202 14.06 -40.28 -7.45
N ALA A 203 13.55 -40.83 -8.56
CA ALA A 203 14.22 -41.91 -9.28
C ALA A 203 15.57 -41.46 -9.85
N HIS A 204 15.67 -40.25 -10.40
CA HIS A 204 16.94 -39.69 -10.87
C HIS A 204 17.94 -39.45 -9.74
N GLU A 205 17.49 -38.95 -8.59
CA GLU A 205 18.35 -38.71 -7.42
C GLU A 205 18.88 -40.04 -6.85
N ARG A 206 18.04 -41.08 -6.82
CA ARG A 206 18.45 -42.43 -6.42
C ARG A 206 19.50 -43.03 -7.36
N LEU A 207 19.33 -42.88 -8.67
CA LEU A 207 20.33 -43.33 -9.65
C LEU A 207 21.66 -42.56 -9.50
N ALA A 208 21.61 -41.27 -9.16
CA ALA A 208 22.82 -40.47 -8.91
C ALA A 208 23.57 -40.94 -7.65
N LEU A 209 22.84 -41.30 -6.59
CA LEU A 209 23.41 -41.90 -5.38
C LEU A 209 24.03 -43.28 -5.65
N GLU A 210 23.34 -44.15 -6.38
CA GLU A 210 23.87 -45.48 -6.76
C GLU A 210 25.15 -45.35 -7.61
N ALA A 211 25.22 -44.37 -8.51
CA ALA A 211 26.44 -44.08 -9.28
C ALA A 211 27.59 -43.59 -8.39
N ALA A 212 27.30 -42.78 -7.37
CA ALA A 212 28.30 -42.32 -6.40
C ALA A 212 28.84 -43.46 -5.52
N GLU A 213 27.97 -44.38 -5.09
CA GLU A 213 28.35 -45.57 -4.32
C GLU A 213 29.22 -46.53 -5.14
N GLN A 214 28.87 -46.80 -6.40
CA GLN A 214 29.68 -47.63 -7.29
C GLN A 214 31.08 -47.04 -7.50
N LYS A 215 31.18 -45.71 -7.62
CA LYS A 215 32.47 -45.01 -7.72
C LYS A 215 33.31 -45.22 -6.46
N ALA A 216 32.72 -45.07 -5.27
CA ALA A 216 33.40 -45.30 -3.99
C ALA A 216 33.85 -46.77 -3.82
N GLU A 217 33.07 -47.74 -4.30
CA GLU A 217 33.43 -49.16 -4.22
C GLU A 217 34.62 -49.51 -5.14
N VAL A 218 34.71 -48.90 -6.32
CA VAL A 218 35.87 -49.04 -7.23
C VAL A 218 37.14 -48.47 -6.59
N GLU A 219 37.04 -47.31 -5.93
CA GLU A 219 38.15 -46.70 -5.18
C GLU A 219 38.60 -47.57 -3.99
N ALA A 220 37.67 -48.20 -3.28
CA ALA A 220 37.96 -49.13 -2.20
C ALA A 220 38.60 -50.45 -2.68
N ARG A 221 38.18 -51.00 -3.83
CA ARG A 221 38.79 -52.20 -4.43
C ARG A 221 40.22 -51.96 -4.91
N ASN A 222 40.51 -50.79 -5.46
CA ASN A 222 41.86 -50.40 -5.83
C ASN A 222 42.79 -50.26 -4.61
N SER A 223 42.24 -49.87 -3.47
CA SER A 223 42.98 -49.77 -2.20
C SER A 223 43.33 -51.13 -1.59
N ARG A 224 42.50 -52.17 -1.80
CA ARG A 224 42.72 -53.53 -1.27
C ARG A 224 43.67 -54.40 -2.10
N ARG A 225 44.00 -54.01 -3.33
CA ARG A 225 44.94 -54.75 -4.20
C ARG A 225 46.42 -54.57 -3.83
N ASN A 226 46.74 -53.69 -2.87
CA ASN A 226 48.12 -53.35 -2.48
C ASN A 226 48.60 -53.95 -1.15
N SER A 227 47.96 -54.99 -0.62
CA SER A 227 48.51 -55.74 0.51
C SER A 227 48.37 -57.24 0.30
N SER A 228 49.49 -57.92 -0.02
CA SER A 228 49.59 -59.38 0.07
C SER A 228 50.94 -59.79 0.67
N PRO A 229 51.00 -60.86 1.50
CA PRO A 229 52.05 -61.11 2.48
C PRO A 229 52.96 -62.28 2.10
N TYR A 230 54.27 -62.17 2.35
CA TYR A 230 55.15 -63.33 2.48
C TYR A 230 56.28 -63.00 3.45
N PHE A 231 56.40 -63.75 4.54
CA PHE A 231 57.61 -64.50 4.91
C PHE A 231 57.39 -65.28 6.22
N PHE A 232 57.64 -66.59 6.17
CA PHE A 232 57.73 -67.50 7.32
C PHE A 232 59.14 -68.14 7.34
N VAL A 233 59.69 -68.26 8.55
CA VAL A 233 60.74 -69.18 9.06
C VAL A 233 62.20 -69.00 8.65
N LYS A 234 63.03 -68.89 9.69
CA LYS A 234 64.49 -69.02 9.71
C LYS A 234 64.89 -70.37 10.33
N ASP A 235 65.72 -71.09 9.58
CA ASP A 235 66.82 -72.01 9.93
C ASP A 235 66.69 -73.08 11.03
N THR A 236 66.89 -74.33 10.59
CA THR A 236 67.52 -75.41 11.36
C THR A 236 68.91 -75.66 10.78
N ALA A 237 69.96 -75.49 11.60
CA ALA A 237 71.34 -75.83 11.25
C ALA A 237 71.75 -77.14 11.93
N LEU A 238 72.43 -78.02 11.17
CA LEU A 238 73.64 -78.78 11.53
C LEU A 238 73.70 -80.11 10.75
N LYS A 239 74.67 -80.21 9.82
CA LYS A 239 75.75 -81.22 9.82
C LYS A 239 76.53 -81.28 8.49
N GLU A 240 77.86 -81.26 8.63
CA GLU A 240 78.88 -81.94 7.79
C GLU A 240 79.52 -81.18 6.60
N PHE A 241 80.31 -80.17 6.98
CA PHE A 241 81.75 -79.94 6.72
C PHE A 241 82.53 -80.43 5.47
N ASP A 242 82.01 -81.28 4.57
CA ASP A 242 82.72 -81.61 3.30
C ASP A 242 82.23 -80.79 2.10
N LYS A 243 81.29 -79.86 2.34
CA LYS A 243 80.75 -78.93 1.34
C LYS A 243 81.52 -77.59 1.24
N LEU A 244 82.58 -77.37 2.02
CA LEU A 244 83.19 -76.05 2.25
C LEU A 244 83.82 -75.36 1.01
N SER A 245 84.18 -76.12 -0.03
CA SER A 245 84.65 -75.56 -1.32
C SER A 245 83.48 -75.19 -2.26
N ALA A 246 82.44 -76.02 -2.32
CA ALA A 246 81.22 -75.74 -3.07
C ALA A 246 80.40 -74.62 -2.40
N THR A 247 80.36 -74.54 -1.07
CA THR A 247 79.68 -73.48 -0.33
C THR A 247 80.43 -72.15 -0.38
N SER A 248 81.75 -72.10 -0.57
CA SER A 248 82.43 -70.82 -0.81
C SER A 248 82.01 -70.20 -2.15
N LEU A 249 81.91 -71.03 -3.20
CA LEU A 249 81.39 -70.58 -4.50
C LEU A 249 79.89 -70.25 -4.42
N GLU A 250 79.10 -71.07 -3.74
CA GLU A 250 77.66 -70.85 -3.54
C GLU A 250 77.40 -69.63 -2.64
N VAL A 251 78.23 -69.38 -1.62
CA VAL A 251 78.17 -68.18 -0.77
C VAL A 251 78.58 -66.95 -1.55
N ASN A 252 79.62 -67.00 -2.39
CA ASN A 252 79.98 -65.88 -3.25
C ASN A 252 78.94 -65.61 -4.36
N GLN A 253 78.31 -66.65 -4.90
CA GLN A 253 77.18 -66.53 -5.82
C GLN A 253 75.95 -65.96 -5.11
N LYS A 254 75.65 -66.41 -3.89
CA LYS A 254 74.61 -65.84 -3.03
C LYS A 254 74.92 -64.41 -2.62
N LEU A 255 76.19 -64.05 -2.39
CA LEU A 255 76.60 -62.69 -2.05
C LEU A 255 76.44 -61.75 -3.24
N ARG A 256 76.76 -62.21 -4.47
CA ARG A 256 76.48 -61.49 -5.71
C ARG A 256 74.97 -61.37 -5.98
N ALA A 257 74.20 -62.43 -5.70
CA ALA A 257 72.74 -62.38 -5.79
C ALA A 257 72.15 -61.39 -4.78
N LEU A 258 72.61 -61.39 -3.53
CA LEU A 258 72.20 -60.44 -2.49
C LEU A 258 72.65 -59.00 -2.80
N GLN A 259 73.81 -58.80 -3.41
CA GLN A 259 74.24 -57.48 -3.88
C GLN A 259 73.39 -56.99 -5.05
N LYS A 260 72.98 -57.89 -5.95
CA LYS A 260 72.05 -57.59 -7.04
C LYS A 260 70.65 -57.26 -6.51
N GLU A 261 70.13 -58.06 -5.57
CA GLU A 261 68.87 -57.80 -4.87
C GLU A 261 68.92 -56.50 -4.06
N ARG A 262 70.07 -56.15 -3.46
CA ARG A 262 70.26 -54.87 -2.80
C ARG A 262 70.23 -53.71 -3.79
N GLY A 263 70.81 -53.87 -4.99
CA GLY A 263 70.70 -52.90 -6.08
C GLY A 263 69.26 -52.72 -6.56
N GLU A 264 68.56 -53.82 -6.78
CA GLU A 264 67.12 -53.83 -7.14
C GLU A 264 66.26 -53.21 -6.03
N SER A 265 66.58 -53.45 -4.76
CA SER A 265 65.93 -52.82 -3.61
C SER A 265 66.19 -51.31 -3.54
N THR A 266 67.39 -50.84 -3.88
CA THR A 266 67.67 -49.39 -3.95
C THR A 266 66.93 -48.72 -5.11
N ASP A 267 66.77 -49.39 -6.25
CA ASP A 267 65.99 -48.87 -7.38
C ASP A 267 64.49 -48.90 -7.09
N LEU A 268 64.00 -49.92 -6.37
CA LEU A 268 62.63 -49.94 -5.86
C LEU A 268 62.36 -48.81 -4.88
N ASN A 269 63.29 -48.53 -3.94
CA ASN A 269 63.15 -47.40 -3.02
C ASN A 269 63.11 -46.07 -3.78
N LYS A 270 63.97 -45.85 -4.78
CA LYS A 270 63.91 -44.64 -5.61
C LYS A 270 62.58 -44.51 -6.36
N LYS A 271 62.03 -45.61 -6.87
CA LYS A 271 60.69 -45.61 -7.51
C LYS A 271 59.60 -45.30 -6.49
N TYR A 272 59.72 -45.85 -5.27
CA TYR A 272 58.79 -45.59 -4.18
C TYR A 272 58.81 -44.10 -3.78
N ASP A 273 59.98 -43.52 -3.59
CA ASP A 273 60.15 -42.10 -3.26
C ASP A 273 59.56 -41.20 -4.36
N LYS A 274 59.77 -41.57 -5.64
CA LYS A 274 59.18 -40.85 -6.78
C LYS A 274 57.64 -40.93 -6.78
N LEU A 275 57.08 -42.11 -6.57
CA LEU A 275 55.63 -42.30 -6.48
C LEU A 275 55.04 -41.57 -5.26
N GLN A 276 55.78 -41.51 -4.17
CA GLN A 276 55.37 -40.77 -2.97
C GLN A 276 55.34 -39.26 -3.24
N ALA A 277 56.34 -38.72 -3.96
CA ALA A 277 56.33 -37.32 -4.40
C ALA A 277 55.16 -37.02 -5.36
N GLU A 278 54.92 -37.87 -6.36
CA GLU A 278 53.77 -37.73 -7.28
C GLU A 278 52.42 -37.81 -6.54
N ARG A 279 52.32 -38.66 -5.51
CA ARG A 279 51.13 -38.75 -4.65
C ARG A 279 50.87 -37.46 -3.88
N GLU A 280 51.91 -36.86 -3.27
CA GLU A 280 51.75 -35.60 -2.55
C GLU A 280 51.42 -34.43 -3.50
N GLU A 281 51.98 -34.41 -4.72
CA GLU A 281 51.62 -33.42 -5.75
C GLU A 281 50.15 -33.57 -6.17
N LEU A 282 49.68 -34.80 -6.42
CA LEU A 282 48.27 -35.06 -6.76
C LEU A 282 47.35 -34.68 -5.61
N LYS A 283 47.75 -34.96 -4.36
CA LYS A 283 46.98 -34.58 -3.17
C LYS A 283 46.85 -33.06 -3.04
N ALA A 284 47.91 -32.31 -3.34
CA ALA A 284 47.88 -30.85 -3.38
C ALA A 284 46.93 -30.33 -4.48
N LYS A 285 46.98 -30.90 -5.69
CA LYS A 285 46.06 -30.55 -6.79
C LYS A 285 44.60 -30.89 -6.47
N CYS A 286 44.34 -32.02 -5.79
CA CYS A 286 43.00 -32.36 -5.34
C CYS A 286 42.48 -31.32 -4.33
N ALA A 287 43.29 -30.88 -3.38
CA ALA A 287 42.90 -29.85 -2.42
C ALA A 287 42.61 -28.51 -3.10
N GLU A 288 43.41 -28.09 -4.09
CA GLU A 288 43.18 -26.88 -4.88
C GLU A 288 41.86 -26.95 -5.68
N LEU A 289 41.57 -28.10 -6.30
CA LEU A 289 40.32 -28.31 -7.04
C LEU A 289 39.11 -28.34 -6.11
N GLU A 290 39.23 -28.93 -4.92
CA GLU A 290 38.18 -28.90 -3.91
C GLU A 290 37.88 -27.47 -3.46
N GLU A 291 38.92 -26.68 -3.16
CA GLU A 291 38.77 -25.27 -2.81
C GLU A 291 38.09 -24.49 -3.94
N ARG A 292 38.56 -24.65 -5.18
CA ARG A 292 37.94 -23.99 -6.35
C ARG A 292 36.48 -24.41 -6.55
N ASN A 293 36.14 -25.67 -6.29
CA ASN A 293 34.77 -26.15 -6.39
C ASN A 293 33.88 -25.55 -5.30
N THR A 294 34.38 -25.39 -4.07
CA THR A 294 33.64 -24.68 -3.01
C THR A 294 33.40 -23.21 -3.35
N GLN A 295 34.39 -22.52 -3.95
CA GLN A 295 34.24 -21.14 -4.42
C GLN A 295 33.20 -21.02 -5.55
N LEU A 296 33.20 -21.97 -6.51
CA LEU A 296 32.20 -22.02 -7.58
C LEU A 296 30.80 -22.30 -7.03
N HIS A 297 30.66 -23.21 -6.08
CA HIS A 297 29.37 -23.47 -5.43
C HIS A 297 28.84 -22.24 -4.69
N GLN A 298 29.71 -21.51 -3.98
CA GLN A 298 29.33 -20.28 -3.32
C GLN A 298 28.92 -19.19 -4.33
N THR A 299 29.65 -19.09 -5.44
CA THR A 299 29.33 -18.13 -6.52
C THR A 299 27.98 -18.44 -7.16
N ASN A 300 27.71 -19.71 -7.47
CA ASN A 300 26.41 -20.15 -8.00
C ASN A 300 25.27 -19.89 -7.03
N LYS A 301 25.49 -20.09 -5.72
CA LYS A 301 24.50 -19.76 -4.69
C LYS A 301 24.18 -18.26 -4.69
N ASN A 302 25.19 -17.40 -4.78
CA ASN A 302 25.00 -15.95 -4.82
C ASN A 302 24.26 -15.52 -6.09
N LEU A 303 24.63 -16.05 -7.26
CA LEU A 303 23.95 -15.76 -8.53
C LEU A 303 22.48 -16.22 -8.52
N TRP A 304 22.19 -17.35 -7.87
CA TRP A 304 20.81 -17.81 -7.72
C TRP A 304 19.98 -16.88 -6.83
N THR A 305 20.55 -16.41 -5.71
CA THR A 305 19.85 -15.42 -4.86
C THR A 305 19.63 -14.09 -5.58
N GLU A 306 20.59 -13.62 -6.37
CA GLU A 306 20.48 -12.39 -7.15
C GLU A 306 19.41 -12.53 -8.24
N ARG A 307 19.38 -13.66 -8.95
CA ARG A 307 18.34 -13.96 -9.93
C ARG A 307 16.94 -13.91 -9.32
N ASN A 308 16.72 -14.57 -8.17
CA ASN A 308 15.41 -14.56 -7.52
C ASN A 308 14.99 -13.16 -7.09
N HIS A 309 15.94 -12.34 -6.63
CA HIS A 309 15.68 -10.95 -6.28
C HIS A 309 15.27 -10.12 -7.51
N LEU A 310 15.94 -10.32 -8.64
CA LEU A 310 15.58 -9.68 -9.91
C LEU A 310 14.22 -10.15 -10.44
N GLU A 311 13.91 -11.45 -10.34
CA GLU A 311 12.60 -12.00 -10.72
C GLU A 311 11.48 -11.38 -9.87
N GLN A 312 11.69 -11.25 -8.55
CA GLN A 312 10.76 -10.56 -7.67
C GLN A 312 10.59 -9.08 -8.04
N THR A 313 11.69 -8.37 -8.24
CA THR A 313 11.66 -6.93 -8.60
C THR A 313 10.94 -6.69 -9.94
N CYS A 314 11.12 -7.60 -10.91
CA CYS A 314 10.37 -7.57 -12.17
C CYS A 314 8.88 -7.85 -11.96
N GLY A 315 8.52 -8.77 -11.06
CA GLY A 315 7.12 -9.03 -10.68
C GLY A 315 6.45 -7.78 -10.11
N ASP A 316 7.08 -7.15 -9.12
CA ASP A 316 6.59 -5.92 -8.48
C ASP A 316 6.44 -4.78 -9.52
N ALA A 317 7.37 -4.67 -10.48
CA ALA A 317 7.30 -3.67 -11.54
C ALA A 317 6.15 -3.91 -12.52
N ILE A 318 5.81 -5.16 -12.82
CA ILE A 318 4.67 -5.52 -13.67
C ILE A 318 3.37 -5.17 -12.96
N GLU A 319 3.21 -5.53 -11.68
CA GLU A 319 2.02 -5.20 -10.88
C GLU A 319 1.82 -3.67 -10.76
N ALA A 320 2.91 -2.92 -10.57
CA ALA A 320 2.87 -1.46 -10.58
C ALA A 320 2.41 -0.91 -11.93
N ALA A 321 2.88 -1.48 -13.06
CA ALA A 321 2.46 -1.06 -14.39
C ALA A 321 0.97 -1.36 -14.67
N GLU A 322 0.46 -2.51 -14.22
CA GLU A 322 -0.97 -2.87 -14.33
C GLU A 322 -1.87 -1.95 -13.48
N THR A 323 -1.41 -1.59 -12.28
CA THR A 323 -2.09 -0.62 -11.42
C THR A 323 -2.14 0.76 -12.10
N MET A 324 -1.02 1.21 -12.68
CA MET A 324 -0.95 2.46 -13.43
C MET A 324 -1.86 2.46 -14.67
N ASP A 325 -1.99 1.35 -15.39
CA ASP A 325 -2.92 1.26 -16.53
C ASP A 325 -4.38 1.33 -16.06
N THR A 326 -4.71 0.67 -14.95
CA THR A 326 -6.05 0.72 -14.34
C THR A 326 -6.41 2.14 -13.94
N ASP A 327 -5.49 2.87 -13.30
CA ASP A 327 -5.67 4.28 -12.92
C ASP A 327 -5.80 5.17 -14.16
N ALA A 328 -5.00 4.93 -15.20
CA ALA A 328 -5.09 5.67 -16.46
C ALA A 328 -6.45 5.46 -17.14
N GLN A 329 -6.99 4.24 -17.11
CA GLN A 329 -8.34 3.94 -17.61
C GLN A 329 -9.43 4.64 -16.78
N ALA A 330 -9.30 4.66 -15.45
CA ALA A 330 -10.23 5.37 -14.57
C ALA A 330 -10.22 6.88 -14.85
N LEU A 331 -9.03 7.48 -15.00
CA LEU A 331 -8.87 8.88 -15.37
C LEU A 331 -9.50 9.18 -16.73
N ARG A 332 -9.32 8.31 -17.73
CA ARG A 332 -9.96 8.46 -19.05
C ARG A 332 -11.48 8.45 -18.96
N ARG A 333 -12.08 7.59 -18.14
CA ARG A 333 -13.54 7.57 -17.90
C ARG A 333 -14.01 8.87 -17.25
N ASN A 334 -13.28 9.36 -16.24
CA ASN A 334 -13.61 10.63 -15.58
C ASN A 334 -13.49 11.80 -16.56
N ILE A 335 -12.43 11.88 -17.37
CA ILE A 335 -12.27 12.93 -18.40
C ILE A 335 -13.41 12.86 -19.42
N ALA A 336 -13.86 11.67 -19.80
CA ALA A 336 -14.98 11.49 -20.73
C ALA A 336 -16.33 11.96 -20.15
N SER A 337 -16.51 11.95 -18.83
CA SER A 337 -17.74 12.45 -18.19
C SER A 337 -17.77 13.97 -18.02
N VAL A 338 -16.59 14.63 -17.92
CA VAL A 338 -16.49 16.09 -17.72
C VAL A 338 -17.34 16.91 -18.70
N PRO A 339 -17.35 16.67 -20.03
CA PRO A 339 -18.18 17.45 -20.96
C PRO A 339 -19.69 17.32 -20.72
N GLN A 340 -20.15 16.20 -20.17
CA GLN A 340 -21.55 16.02 -19.79
C GLN A 340 -21.87 16.84 -18.54
N ASP A 341 -21.00 16.81 -17.54
CA ASP A 341 -21.14 17.59 -16.31
C ASP A 341 -21.07 19.09 -16.59
N CYS A 342 -20.17 19.54 -17.46
CA CYS A 342 -20.08 20.93 -17.91
C CYS A 342 -21.39 21.38 -18.56
N ARG A 343 -21.97 20.61 -19.48
CA ARG A 343 -23.25 20.94 -20.12
C ARG A 343 -24.41 20.98 -19.12
N SER A 344 -24.42 20.08 -18.13
CA SER A 344 -25.40 20.10 -17.04
C SER A 344 -25.27 21.37 -16.18
N LEU A 345 -24.04 21.76 -15.84
CA LEU A 345 -23.76 22.97 -15.08
C LEU A 345 -24.08 24.24 -15.87
N GLU A 346 -23.78 24.30 -17.16
CA GLU A 346 -24.15 25.41 -18.05
C GLU A 346 -25.67 25.57 -18.09
N GLY A 347 -26.43 24.49 -18.26
CA GLY A 347 -27.89 24.53 -18.24
C GLY A 347 -28.46 24.97 -16.87
N ARG A 348 -27.81 24.60 -15.77
CA ARG A 348 -28.17 25.10 -14.44
C ARG A 348 -27.84 26.59 -14.29
N LEU A 349 -26.66 27.02 -14.74
CA LEU A 349 -26.21 28.41 -14.68
C LEU A 349 -27.13 29.33 -15.49
N GLU A 350 -27.55 28.90 -16.69
CA GLU A 350 -28.49 29.65 -17.51
C GLU A 350 -29.85 29.79 -16.81
N LYS A 351 -30.37 28.71 -16.22
CA LYS A 351 -31.59 28.77 -15.39
C LYS A 351 -31.42 29.73 -14.21
N THR A 352 -30.30 29.68 -13.51
CA THR A 352 -30.02 30.59 -12.38
C THR A 352 -29.88 32.04 -12.85
N ASN A 353 -29.25 32.29 -13.99
CA ASN A 353 -29.12 33.62 -14.58
C ASN A 353 -30.48 34.19 -15.00
N ASN A 354 -31.36 33.37 -15.57
CA ASN A 354 -32.72 33.78 -15.93
C ASN A 354 -33.57 34.10 -14.68
N VAL A 355 -33.44 33.29 -13.62
CA VAL A 355 -34.07 33.60 -12.32
C VAL A 355 -33.49 34.89 -11.73
N ASN A 356 -32.16 35.05 -11.75
CA ASN A 356 -31.47 36.23 -11.21
C ASN A 356 -31.77 37.52 -11.99
N SER A 357 -31.96 37.47 -13.31
CA SER A 357 -32.28 38.65 -14.12
C SER A 357 -33.73 39.11 -13.87
N ALA A 358 -34.68 38.17 -13.87
CA ALA A 358 -36.06 38.43 -13.46
C ALA A 358 -36.13 38.97 -12.02
N PHE A 359 -35.24 38.48 -11.16
CA PHE A 359 -35.12 38.88 -9.77
C PHE A 359 -34.51 40.28 -9.59
N ARG A 360 -33.40 40.62 -10.26
CA ARG A 360 -32.82 41.97 -10.23
C ARG A 360 -33.82 43.02 -10.72
N ASN A 361 -34.61 42.68 -11.74
CA ASN A 361 -35.68 43.55 -12.22
C ASN A 361 -36.79 43.75 -11.18
N ARG A 362 -37.03 42.80 -10.27
CA ARG A 362 -37.94 42.98 -9.13
C ARG A 362 -37.31 43.79 -8.00
N ILE A 363 -36.03 43.58 -7.69
CA ILE A 363 -35.30 44.37 -6.67
C ILE A 363 -35.20 45.85 -7.06
N GLN A 364 -34.83 46.14 -8.32
CA GLN A 364 -34.65 47.52 -8.78
C GLN A 364 -35.94 48.35 -8.74
N ASN A 365 -37.11 47.71 -8.62
CA ASN A 365 -38.41 48.35 -8.55
C ASN A 365 -38.97 48.54 -7.12
N GLY A 366 -38.18 48.25 -6.08
CA GLY A 366 -38.51 48.62 -4.70
C GLY A 366 -38.44 47.45 -3.71
N ARG A 367 -38.23 47.83 -2.43
CA ARG A 367 -38.05 47.00 -1.22
C ARG A 367 -38.54 45.55 -1.39
N VAL A 368 -37.59 44.62 -1.32
CA VAL A 368 -37.91 43.19 -1.23
C VAL A 368 -38.73 42.98 0.05
N SER A 369 -40.02 42.67 -0.12
CA SER A 369 -40.88 42.27 0.99
C SER A 369 -40.25 41.05 1.70
N THR A 370 -40.43 40.95 3.00
CA THR A 370 -40.01 39.81 3.82
C THR A 370 -40.45 38.47 3.23
N SER A 371 -41.66 38.42 2.66
CA SER A 371 -42.19 37.23 1.98
C SER A 371 -41.38 36.84 0.74
N VAL A 372 -40.96 37.82 -0.06
CA VAL A 372 -40.15 37.58 -1.26
C VAL A 372 -38.75 37.13 -0.87
N ALA A 373 -38.13 37.79 0.12
CA ALA A 373 -36.84 37.40 0.64
C ALA A 373 -36.84 35.94 1.13
N ARG A 374 -37.86 35.57 1.90
CA ARG A 374 -38.03 34.22 2.42
C ARG A 374 -38.11 33.17 1.32
N VAL A 375 -38.90 33.41 0.27
CA VAL A 375 -39.01 32.49 -0.88
C VAL A 375 -37.65 32.25 -1.53
N LEU A 376 -36.84 33.30 -1.71
CA LEU A 376 -35.51 33.15 -2.32
C LEU A 376 -34.56 32.32 -1.45
N TYR A 377 -34.61 32.54 -0.13
CA TYR A 377 -33.81 31.77 0.80
C TYR A 377 -34.24 30.30 0.78
N ASP A 378 -35.53 30.02 0.80
CA ASP A 378 -36.06 28.66 0.73
C ASP A 378 -35.72 27.99 -0.61
N ASP A 379 -35.87 28.69 -1.74
CA ASP A 379 -35.52 28.20 -3.08
C ASP A 379 -34.02 27.85 -3.16
N PHE A 380 -33.15 28.70 -2.59
CA PHE A 380 -31.72 28.41 -2.52
C PHE A 380 -31.45 27.17 -1.66
N MET A 381 -32.06 27.09 -0.48
CA MET A 381 -31.85 25.96 0.44
C MET A 381 -32.45 24.65 -0.10
N ALA A 382 -33.47 24.70 -0.95
CA ALA A 382 -34.06 23.54 -1.62
C ALA A 382 -33.13 22.92 -2.69
N THR A 383 -32.04 23.59 -3.08
CA THR A 383 -31.04 23.02 -3.98
C THR A 383 -30.15 21.96 -3.32
N PHE A 384 -30.17 21.85 -1.99
CA PHE A 384 -29.43 20.84 -1.24
C PHE A 384 -30.24 19.54 -1.07
N PRO A 385 -29.57 18.40 -0.81
CA PRO A 385 -30.26 17.11 -0.61
C PRO A 385 -31.29 17.15 0.52
N SER A 386 -32.50 16.67 0.24
CA SER A 386 -33.62 16.67 1.19
C SER A 386 -33.63 15.50 2.18
N SER A 387 -32.68 14.57 2.05
CA SER A 387 -32.49 13.44 2.95
C SER A 387 -31.03 13.36 3.42
N LEU A 388 -30.84 12.92 4.66
CA LEU A 388 -29.54 12.72 5.26
C LEU A 388 -29.55 11.40 6.04
N ALA A 389 -28.77 10.42 5.57
CA ALA A 389 -28.67 9.12 6.23
C ALA A 389 -28.12 9.28 7.66
N GLY A 390 -28.76 8.61 8.62
CA GLY A 390 -28.29 8.54 10.02
C GLY A 390 -28.69 9.70 10.93
N ARG A 391 -29.37 10.75 10.42
CA ARG A 391 -29.96 11.79 11.28
C ARG A 391 -31.29 11.31 11.87
N PRO A 392 -31.49 11.31 13.20
CA PRO A 392 -32.79 11.03 13.80
C PRO A 392 -33.86 12.02 13.32
N ASP A 393 -35.12 11.58 13.29
CA ASP A 393 -36.22 12.49 12.98
C ASP A 393 -36.25 13.66 13.97
N PHE A 394 -36.53 14.87 13.49
CA PHE A 394 -36.46 16.08 14.31
C PHE A 394 -37.41 16.00 15.51
N ALA A 395 -38.59 15.40 15.34
CA ALA A 395 -39.56 15.21 16.42
C ALA A 395 -39.08 14.22 17.50
N SER A 396 -38.09 13.38 17.20
CA SER A 396 -37.51 12.40 18.13
C SER A 396 -36.35 12.97 18.96
N LEU A 397 -35.86 14.16 18.63
CA LEU A 397 -34.73 14.79 19.33
C LEU A 397 -35.13 15.22 20.75
N GLN A 398 -34.26 14.90 21.72
CA GLN A 398 -34.51 15.21 23.13
C GLN A 398 -33.92 16.57 23.55
N PRO A 399 -34.56 17.28 24.50
CA PRO A 399 -34.00 18.44 25.17
C PRO A 399 -32.60 18.18 25.75
N ILE A 400 -31.67 19.12 25.51
CA ILE A 400 -30.31 19.07 26.05
C ILE A 400 -30.04 20.13 27.13
N ALA A 401 -30.78 21.24 27.12
CA ALA A 401 -30.65 22.35 28.07
C ALA A 401 -31.93 23.20 28.08
N LYS A 402 -32.11 24.07 29.08
CA LYS A 402 -33.18 25.09 29.07
C LYS A 402 -32.79 26.27 28.20
N THR A 403 -33.76 26.92 27.57
CA THR A 403 -33.53 28.18 26.84
C THR A 403 -32.89 29.23 27.76
N GLY A 404 -31.88 29.94 27.26
CA GLY A 404 -31.09 30.91 28.04
C GLY A 404 -29.90 30.32 28.80
N THR A 405 -29.68 29.01 28.73
CA THR A 405 -28.43 28.39 29.22
C THR A 405 -27.24 28.93 28.42
N ASP A 406 -26.16 29.31 29.11
CA ASP A 406 -24.86 29.62 28.48
C ASP A 406 -24.27 28.32 27.92
N LEU A 407 -24.53 28.04 26.64
CA LEU A 407 -24.07 26.82 25.98
C LEU A 407 -22.54 26.69 25.94
N PRO A 408 -21.74 27.74 25.65
CA PRO A 408 -20.28 27.67 25.78
C PRO A 408 -19.83 27.21 27.18
N ALA A 409 -20.34 27.82 28.25
CA ALA A 409 -19.98 27.42 29.61
C ALA A 409 -20.48 26.01 29.94
N TYR A 410 -21.69 25.67 29.48
CA TYR A 410 -22.26 24.33 29.59
C TYR A 410 -21.34 23.30 28.92
N PHE A 411 -20.88 23.53 27.69
CA PHE A 411 -20.00 22.60 26.97
C PHE A 411 -18.61 22.48 27.61
N ALA A 412 -18.04 23.60 28.07
CA ALA A 412 -16.71 23.63 28.65
C ALA A 412 -16.58 22.78 29.92
N SER A 413 -17.67 22.57 30.66
CA SER A 413 -17.64 21.79 31.90
C SER A 413 -17.74 20.26 31.70
N ASP A 414 -17.85 19.76 30.47
CA ASP A 414 -17.87 18.33 30.15
C ASP A 414 -16.71 17.99 29.22
N SER A 415 -15.89 17.01 29.60
CA SER A 415 -14.66 16.67 28.86
C SER A 415 -14.92 16.16 27.44
N VAL A 416 -16.08 15.58 27.16
CA VAL A 416 -16.46 15.10 25.82
C VAL A 416 -16.95 16.27 24.96
N CYS A 417 -17.67 17.22 25.56
CA CYS A 417 -18.25 18.35 24.86
C CYS A 417 -17.28 19.53 24.70
N ALA A 418 -16.26 19.65 25.54
CA ALA A 418 -15.32 20.78 25.57
C ALA A 418 -14.64 21.04 24.21
N GLY A 419 -14.33 20.00 23.43
CA GLY A 419 -13.73 20.13 22.10
C GLY A 419 -14.65 20.76 21.04
N TYR A 420 -15.93 21.00 21.36
CA TYR A 420 -16.93 21.56 20.45
C TYR A 420 -17.32 23.01 20.75
N VAL A 421 -16.77 23.64 21.80
CA VAL A 421 -17.15 25.01 22.21
C VAL A 421 -17.07 26.01 21.05
N ASP A 422 -15.98 25.99 20.30
CA ASP A 422 -15.76 26.90 19.16
C ASP A 422 -16.60 26.54 17.92
N ARG A 423 -17.32 25.42 17.96
CA ARG A 423 -18.18 24.92 16.88
C ARG A 423 -19.65 25.14 17.16
N ILE A 424 -20.03 25.65 18.34
CA ILE A 424 -21.43 25.92 18.68
C ILE A 424 -21.98 27.01 17.78
N LEU A 425 -23.13 26.75 17.16
CA LEU A 425 -23.97 27.78 16.56
C LEU A 425 -25.32 27.77 17.26
N TYR A 426 -25.57 28.81 18.04
CA TYR A 426 -26.84 29.01 18.74
C TYR A 426 -27.29 30.46 18.54
N MET A 427 -28.41 30.64 17.86
CA MET A 427 -29.01 31.95 17.58
C MET A 427 -30.44 31.93 18.15
N PRO A 428 -30.60 32.24 19.45
CA PRO A 428 -31.86 32.06 20.17
C PRO A 428 -33.02 32.75 19.44
N ARG A 429 -34.07 31.99 19.12
CA ARG A 429 -35.29 32.42 18.40
C ARG A 429 -35.02 33.25 17.12
N ARG A 430 -33.86 33.06 16.51
CA ARG A 430 -33.43 33.69 15.25
C ARG A 430 -33.11 32.65 14.17
N THR A 431 -33.44 31.39 14.43
CA THR A 431 -33.29 30.28 13.50
C THR A 431 -34.66 29.71 13.14
N ILE A 432 -34.90 29.48 11.86
CA ILE A 432 -36.16 28.96 11.33
C ILE A 432 -35.88 27.85 10.32
N SER A 433 -36.67 26.78 10.34
CA SER A 433 -36.54 25.69 9.37
C SER A 433 -37.01 26.11 7.97
N THR A 434 -36.42 25.53 6.93
CA THR A 434 -36.80 25.80 5.51
C THR A 434 -37.83 24.82 4.96
N SER A 435 -37.98 23.64 5.59
CA SER A 435 -38.85 22.57 5.14
C SER A 435 -39.56 21.88 6.31
N ASP A 436 -40.60 21.12 5.99
CA ASP A 436 -41.32 20.29 6.96
C ASP A 436 -40.42 19.21 7.59
N THR A 437 -39.44 18.71 6.83
CA THR A 437 -38.43 17.77 7.33
C THR A 437 -37.42 18.40 8.28
N ARG A 438 -37.41 19.74 8.40
CA ARG A 438 -36.51 20.52 9.26
C ARG A 438 -35.04 20.11 9.11
N LEU A 439 -34.65 19.75 7.89
CA LEU A 439 -33.29 19.33 7.58
C LEU A 439 -32.37 20.52 7.34
N HIS A 440 -32.89 21.58 6.74
CA HIS A 440 -32.14 22.82 6.57
C HIS A 440 -32.81 23.94 7.36
N ALA A 441 -32.03 24.97 7.65
CA ALA A 441 -32.49 26.12 8.42
C ALA A 441 -31.92 27.41 7.86
N LEU A 442 -32.53 28.51 8.27
CA LEU A 442 -32.07 29.88 8.04
C LEU A 442 -31.85 30.52 9.40
N ALA A 443 -30.74 31.23 9.55
CA ALA A 443 -30.40 31.98 10.74
C ALA A 443 -30.31 33.47 10.41
N PHE A 444 -30.82 34.33 11.29
CA PHE A 444 -30.91 35.77 11.06
C PHE A 444 -30.06 36.53 12.08
N SER A 445 -29.20 37.41 11.58
CA SER A 445 -28.46 38.37 12.40
C SER A 445 -28.70 39.79 11.91
N PRO A 446 -28.70 40.80 12.79
CA PRO A 446 -28.82 42.18 12.34
C PRO A 446 -27.64 42.52 11.42
N THR A 447 -27.88 43.33 10.38
CA THR A 447 -26.81 43.75 9.46
C THR A 447 -25.77 44.63 10.17
N GLU A 448 -26.21 45.37 11.18
CA GLU A 448 -25.40 46.29 11.96
C GLU A 448 -25.64 46.11 13.46
N ARG A 449 -24.61 46.41 14.24
CA ARG A 449 -24.64 46.42 15.71
C ARG A 449 -24.46 47.83 16.23
N TYR A 450 -25.23 48.16 17.25
CA TYR A 450 -25.11 49.43 17.93
C TYR A 450 -24.01 49.37 18.99
N ASN A 451 -23.12 50.35 19.00
CA ASN A 451 -22.17 50.55 20.08
C ASN A 451 -22.73 51.60 21.04
N PRO A 452 -23.24 51.22 22.23
CA PRO A 452 -23.87 52.17 23.15
C PRO A 452 -22.88 53.23 23.66
N THR A 453 -21.60 52.86 23.84
CA THR A 453 -20.54 53.77 24.30
C THR A 453 -20.21 54.85 23.28
N ARG A 454 -20.11 54.48 21.99
CA ARG A 454 -19.80 55.43 20.90
C ARG A 454 -21.04 56.06 20.27
N ARG A 455 -22.22 55.57 20.64
CA ARG A 455 -23.52 55.91 20.03
C ARG A 455 -23.51 55.80 18.50
N SER A 456 -22.82 54.79 17.99
CA SER A 456 -22.58 54.60 16.55
C SER A 456 -22.93 53.18 16.12
N TRP A 457 -23.36 53.04 14.87
CA TRP A 457 -23.55 51.74 14.24
C TRP A 457 -22.26 51.22 13.62
N SER A 458 -22.12 49.90 13.55
CA SER A 458 -21.03 49.22 12.86
C SER A 458 -21.54 47.94 12.22
N VAL A 459 -21.00 47.58 11.06
CA VAL A 459 -21.38 46.35 10.34
C VAL A 459 -21.18 45.13 11.22
N ALA A 460 -22.19 44.27 11.32
CA ALA A 460 -22.09 42.99 12.00
C ALA A 460 -21.24 42.02 11.14
N THR A 461 -20.16 41.48 11.71
CA THR A 461 -19.20 40.65 10.98
C THR A 461 -19.45 39.14 11.10
N GLU A 462 -20.52 38.73 11.77
CA GLU A 462 -20.73 37.34 12.19
C GLU A 462 -20.92 36.39 11.02
N ILE A 463 -21.81 36.74 10.09
CA ILE A 463 -22.18 35.90 8.95
C ILE A 463 -21.01 35.66 8.00
N PRO A 464 -20.23 36.68 7.55
CA PRO A 464 -19.07 36.42 6.69
C PRO A 464 -18.03 35.50 7.32
N ILE A 465 -17.83 35.57 8.65
CA ILE A 465 -16.87 34.71 9.37
C ILE A 465 -17.36 33.25 9.41
N LEU A 466 -18.67 33.03 9.38
CA LEU A 466 -19.25 31.68 9.42
C LEU A 466 -19.30 31.01 8.03
N ASN A 467 -19.23 31.77 6.94
CA ASN A 467 -19.41 31.24 5.59
C ASN A 467 -18.45 30.09 5.26
N GLY A 468 -18.98 28.98 4.76
CA GLY A 468 -18.24 27.77 4.40
C GLY A 468 -17.83 26.90 5.60
N HIS A 469 -17.88 27.42 6.82
CA HIS A 469 -17.57 26.65 8.02
C HIS A 469 -18.72 25.72 8.42
N TRP A 470 -18.36 24.68 9.16
CA TRP A 470 -19.26 23.73 9.77
C TRP A 470 -19.42 24.03 11.27
N ARG A 471 -20.64 23.90 11.77
CA ARG A 471 -21.03 24.20 13.15
C ARG A 471 -22.03 23.19 13.68
N GLU A 472 -22.02 22.97 14.98
CA GLU A 472 -23.02 22.20 15.69
C GLU A 472 -24.20 23.12 16.01
N LEU A 473 -25.36 22.88 15.38
CA LEU A 473 -26.52 23.76 15.47
C LEU A 473 -27.38 23.41 16.68
N PHE A 474 -27.72 24.42 17.46
CA PHE A 474 -28.68 24.35 18.55
C PHE A 474 -29.86 25.27 18.27
N VAL A 475 -31.07 24.79 18.54
CA VAL A 475 -32.31 25.54 18.28
C VAL A 475 -33.25 25.45 19.47
N ASP A 476 -34.06 26.49 19.62
CA ASP A 476 -35.11 26.55 20.65
C ASP A 476 -36.35 25.77 20.18
N VAL A 477 -36.90 24.95 21.09
CA VAL A 477 -38.20 24.30 20.97
C VAL A 477 -38.96 24.54 22.28
N GLY A 478 -39.73 25.62 22.31
CA GLY A 478 -40.36 26.11 23.54
C GLY A 478 -39.32 26.64 24.54
N ASP A 479 -39.31 26.06 25.73
CA ASP A 479 -38.39 26.40 26.83
C ASP A 479 -37.12 25.55 26.84
N TRP A 480 -36.93 24.74 25.80
CA TRP A 480 -35.83 23.80 25.69
C TRP A 480 -34.95 24.11 24.48
N VAL A 481 -33.67 23.83 24.63
CA VAL A 481 -32.69 23.79 23.55
C VAL A 481 -32.51 22.33 23.13
N ILE A 482 -32.51 22.08 21.83
CA ILE A 482 -32.17 20.77 21.25
C ILE A 482 -30.96 20.89 20.31
N TYR A 483 -30.22 19.80 20.16
CA TYR A 483 -29.16 19.67 19.17
C TYR A 483 -29.75 19.24 17.82
N ALA A 484 -29.66 20.09 16.81
CA ALA A 484 -30.30 19.89 15.51
C ALA A 484 -29.43 19.14 14.48
N GLY A 485 -28.13 18.96 14.77
CA GLY A 485 -27.13 18.31 13.91
C GLY A 485 -25.92 19.18 13.58
N THR A 486 -25.13 18.73 12.62
CA THR A 486 -23.94 19.42 12.11
C THR A 486 -24.27 20.10 10.79
N TYR A 487 -24.00 21.41 10.69
CA TYR A 487 -24.45 22.25 9.58
C TYR A 487 -23.29 22.98 8.93
N ARG A 488 -23.30 23.04 7.60
CA ARG A 488 -22.47 23.94 6.80
C ARG A 488 -23.20 25.28 6.62
N CYS A 489 -22.49 26.36 6.89
CA CYS A 489 -22.99 27.71 6.84
C CYS A 489 -22.78 28.32 5.44
N HIS A 490 -23.79 29.00 4.91
CA HIS A 490 -23.79 29.63 3.59
C HIS A 490 -24.20 31.11 3.71
N ASP A 491 -23.35 32.01 3.26
CA ASP A 491 -23.65 33.45 3.23
C ASP A 491 -24.69 33.77 2.15
N LEU A 492 -25.90 34.18 2.56
CA LEU A 492 -27.00 34.50 1.64
C LEU A 492 -27.17 36.01 1.41
N ARG A 493 -26.24 36.85 1.87
CA ARG A 493 -26.34 38.32 1.72
C ARG A 493 -26.34 38.77 0.26
N TYR A 494 -25.78 37.97 -0.65
CA TYR A 494 -25.80 38.26 -2.07
C TYR A 494 -27.21 38.17 -2.69
N LEU A 495 -28.15 37.45 -2.06
CA LEU A 495 -29.54 37.36 -2.50
C LEU A 495 -30.35 38.61 -2.12
N CYS A 496 -30.02 39.25 -1.00
CA CYS A 496 -30.64 40.50 -0.56
C CYS A 496 -29.58 41.47 -0.03
N PRO A 497 -28.85 42.16 -0.93
CA PRO A 497 -27.84 43.14 -0.53
C PRO A 497 -28.48 44.27 0.31
N GLY A 498 -27.93 44.53 1.50
CA GLY A 498 -28.48 45.51 2.45
C GLY A 498 -29.43 44.92 3.50
N GLY A 499 -29.62 43.60 3.49
CA GLY A 499 -30.46 42.89 4.44
C GLY A 499 -31.96 43.04 4.16
N THR A 500 -32.76 42.30 4.92
CA THR A 500 -34.22 42.29 4.82
C THR A 500 -34.82 42.50 6.19
N PRO A 501 -36.06 42.98 6.32
CA PRO A 501 -36.79 42.85 7.58
C PRO A 501 -36.77 41.36 8.02
N PRO A 502 -36.55 41.07 9.31
CA PRO A 502 -36.60 39.69 9.79
C PRO A 502 -38.00 39.09 9.55
N PRO A 503 -38.12 37.80 9.19
CA PRO A 503 -39.40 37.09 9.13
C PRO A 503 -40.17 37.16 10.44
N GLU A 504 -41.51 37.10 10.39
CA GLU A 504 -42.38 37.17 11.57
C GLU A 504 -42.09 36.06 12.61
N LEU A 505 -41.57 34.92 12.15
CA LEU A 505 -41.15 33.79 12.99
C LEU A 505 -39.86 34.08 13.78
N VAL A 506 -39.10 35.10 13.40
CA VAL A 506 -37.89 35.53 14.12
C VAL A 506 -38.28 36.52 15.21
N SER A 507 -37.80 36.27 16.43
CA SER A 507 -38.11 37.15 17.56
C SER A 507 -37.48 38.53 17.40
N SER A 508 -38.31 39.56 17.27
CA SER A 508 -37.87 40.96 17.30
C SER A 508 -37.06 41.29 18.56
N LEU A 509 -37.39 40.67 19.69
CA LEU A 509 -36.68 40.85 20.96
C LEU A 509 -35.23 40.38 20.87
N GLU A 510 -35.03 39.15 20.36
CA GLU A 510 -33.70 38.56 20.24
C GLU A 510 -32.88 39.25 19.15
N MET A 511 -33.53 39.78 18.10
CA MET A 511 -32.87 40.65 17.11
C MET A 511 -32.33 41.94 17.75
N LEU A 512 -33.11 42.58 18.63
CA LEU A 512 -32.67 43.77 19.36
C LEU A 512 -31.50 43.46 20.31
N ARG A 513 -31.53 42.31 20.99
CA ARG A 513 -30.41 41.85 21.83
C ARG A 513 -29.16 41.61 20.99
N ALA A 514 -29.28 40.91 19.86
CA ALA A 514 -28.16 40.64 18.96
C ALA A 514 -27.53 41.92 18.36
N ALA A 515 -28.31 43.01 18.29
CA ALA A 515 -27.88 44.33 17.85
C ALA A 515 -27.36 45.24 18.97
N ASN A 516 -27.26 44.74 20.22
CA ASN A 516 -26.87 45.49 21.42
C ASN A 516 -27.78 46.70 21.71
N LEU A 517 -29.06 46.59 21.35
CA LEU A 517 -30.06 47.63 21.61
C LEU A 517 -30.90 47.38 22.88
N TRP A 518 -30.77 46.20 23.48
CA TRP A 518 -31.59 45.78 24.61
C TRP A 518 -31.35 46.59 25.89
N GLU A 519 -30.12 47.06 26.09
CA GLU A 519 -29.73 47.86 27.24
C GLU A 519 -30.13 49.33 27.12
N LEU A 520 -30.57 49.77 25.94
CA LEU A 520 -31.05 51.13 25.75
C LEU A 520 -32.48 51.27 26.26
N GLU A 521 -32.74 52.44 26.85
CA GLU A 521 -34.08 52.93 27.17
C GLU A 521 -34.98 52.90 25.92
N PRO A 522 -36.29 52.60 26.04
CA PRO A 522 -37.17 52.44 24.89
C PRO A 522 -37.14 53.62 23.90
N ALA A 523 -37.12 54.85 24.40
CA ALA A 523 -37.06 56.05 23.56
C ALA A 523 -35.73 56.17 22.79
N ASP A 524 -34.61 55.81 23.42
CA ASP A 524 -33.29 55.81 22.79
C ASP A 524 -33.17 54.68 21.77
N ARG A 525 -33.73 53.52 22.09
CA ARG A 525 -33.82 52.38 21.17
C ARG A 525 -34.59 52.75 19.90
N THR A 526 -35.78 53.33 20.02
CA THR A 526 -36.56 53.78 18.87
C THR A 526 -35.81 54.82 18.04
N ARG A 527 -35.14 55.78 18.70
CA ARG A 527 -34.29 56.76 18.00
C ARG A 527 -33.13 56.10 17.26
N ALA A 528 -32.42 55.15 17.89
CA ALA A 528 -31.30 54.45 17.29
C ALA A 528 -31.72 53.63 16.07
N ILE A 529 -32.85 52.91 16.16
CA ILE A 529 -33.40 52.12 15.04
C ILE A 529 -33.81 53.06 13.89
N ASN A 530 -34.53 54.14 14.18
CA ASN A 530 -34.96 55.10 13.16
C ASN A 530 -33.79 55.80 12.45
N ALA A 531 -32.65 55.97 13.15
CA ALA A 531 -31.43 56.51 12.58
C ALA A 531 -30.75 55.55 11.58
N LEU A 532 -30.88 54.23 11.79
CA LEU A 532 -30.35 53.21 10.89
C LEU A 532 -31.30 52.92 9.72
N ALA A 533 -32.58 52.74 10.03
CA ALA A 533 -33.60 52.35 9.07
C ALA A 533 -34.80 53.31 9.21
N PRO A 534 -35.08 54.16 8.20
CA PRO A 534 -36.21 55.08 8.23
C PRO A 534 -37.58 54.40 8.37
N SER A 535 -37.67 53.10 8.06
CA SER A 535 -38.84 52.27 8.27
C SER A 535 -39.07 51.86 9.72
N GLY A 536 -38.13 52.13 10.63
CA GLY A 536 -38.19 51.70 12.03
C GLY A 536 -37.99 50.21 12.23
N ILE A 537 -37.55 49.47 11.21
CA ILE A 537 -37.30 48.03 11.27
C ILE A 537 -35.82 47.77 11.06
N LEU A 538 -35.22 47.04 12.00
CA LEU A 538 -33.82 46.65 11.95
C LEU A 538 -33.59 45.65 10.81
N PRO A 539 -32.77 45.98 9.79
CA PRO A 539 -32.44 45.05 8.73
C PRO A 539 -31.64 43.86 9.27
N ALA A 540 -31.89 42.69 8.70
CA ALA A 540 -31.26 41.42 9.05
C ALA A 540 -30.60 40.80 7.83
N ASP A 541 -29.39 40.29 8.02
CA ASP A 541 -28.72 39.38 7.12
C ASP A 541 -29.17 37.94 7.40
N CYS A 542 -29.18 37.12 6.35
CA CYS A 542 -29.59 35.71 6.41
C CYS A 542 -28.38 34.79 6.18
N LEU A 543 -28.28 33.76 7.00
CA LEU A 543 -27.31 32.68 6.90
C LEU A 543 -28.05 31.37 6.58
N GLY A 544 -27.71 30.74 5.46
CA GLY A 544 -28.20 29.43 5.09
C GLY A 544 -27.49 28.35 5.89
N LEU A 545 -28.24 27.44 6.51
CA LEU A 545 -27.71 26.33 7.30
C LEU A 545 -28.08 25.01 6.63
N GLN A 546 -27.12 24.39 5.96
CA GLN A 546 -27.27 23.09 5.33
C GLN A 546 -26.84 21.99 6.31
N CYS A 547 -27.76 21.12 6.75
CA CYS A 547 -27.38 19.95 7.53
C CYS A 547 -26.54 18.98 6.67
N ILE A 548 -25.34 18.67 7.13
CA ILE A 548 -24.38 17.78 6.46
C ILE A 548 -24.09 16.52 7.29
N GLY A 549 -24.56 16.45 8.53
CA GLY A 549 -24.29 15.35 9.43
C GLY A 549 -25.06 15.45 10.74
N PHE A 550 -24.93 14.41 11.56
CA PHE A 550 -25.42 14.38 12.92
C PHE A 550 -24.39 13.70 13.82
N ASN A 551 -23.82 14.44 14.77
CA ASN A 551 -22.80 13.90 15.67
C ASN A 551 -23.47 13.12 16.80
N THR A 552 -23.68 11.82 16.59
CA THR A 552 -24.33 10.93 17.56
C THR A 552 -23.60 10.87 18.89
N THR A 553 -22.26 10.90 18.88
CA THR A 553 -21.44 10.88 20.10
C THR A 553 -21.67 12.14 20.94
N LEU A 554 -21.67 13.30 20.32
CA LEU A 554 -21.98 14.57 20.99
C LEU A 554 -23.43 14.57 21.50
N TYR A 555 -24.39 14.15 20.67
CA TYR A 555 -25.80 14.09 21.06
C TYR A 555 -26.04 13.21 22.29
N GLU A 556 -25.48 12.00 22.33
CA GLU A 556 -25.65 11.09 23.47
C GLU A 556 -24.89 11.58 24.72
N ALA A 557 -23.79 12.33 24.58
CA ALA A 557 -23.15 13.00 25.71
C ALA A 557 -24.06 14.09 26.31
N LEU A 558 -24.60 14.98 25.47
CA LEU A 558 -25.49 16.06 25.89
C LEU A 558 -26.79 15.54 26.52
N LYS A 559 -27.37 14.48 25.95
CA LYS A 559 -28.58 13.81 26.43
C LYS A 559 -28.36 13.10 27.77
N ARG A 560 -27.20 12.44 27.97
CA ARG A 560 -26.86 11.86 29.28
C ARG A 560 -26.79 12.94 30.35
N ARG A 561 -26.18 14.08 30.02
CA ARG A 561 -26.02 15.19 30.94
C ARG A 561 -27.35 15.84 31.32
N SER A 562 -28.24 16.09 30.36
CA SER A 562 -29.56 16.68 30.63
C SER A 562 -30.42 15.81 31.55
N ARG A 563 -30.25 14.47 31.48
CA ARG A 563 -30.88 13.50 32.39
C ARG A 563 -30.23 13.48 33.78
N GLY A 564 -28.90 13.61 33.86
CA GLY A 564 -28.15 13.64 35.11
C GLY A 564 -28.58 14.80 36.02
N THR A 565 -28.72 16.00 35.44
CA THR A 565 -29.24 17.18 36.16
C THR A 565 -30.66 17.01 36.69
N LYS A 566 -31.46 16.11 36.12
CA LYS A 566 -32.84 15.90 36.57
C LYS A 566 -32.93 15.08 37.85
N ARG A 567 -32.03 14.10 38.04
CA ARG A 567 -32.02 13.28 39.27
C ARG A 567 -31.63 14.08 40.50
N GLU A 568 -30.65 14.98 40.38
CA GLU A 568 -30.26 15.86 41.49
C GLU A 568 -31.35 16.89 41.80
N ALA A 569 -32.07 17.41 40.79
CA ALA A 569 -33.17 18.33 41.02
C ALA A 569 -34.39 17.66 41.69
N ASP A 570 -34.76 16.45 41.25
CA ASP A 570 -35.88 15.69 41.83
C ASP A 570 -35.55 15.22 43.28
N GLU A 571 -34.29 14.93 43.60
CA GLU A 571 -33.86 14.61 44.98
C GLU A 571 -33.85 15.83 45.91
N VAL A 572 -33.57 17.03 45.41
CA VAL A 572 -33.61 18.27 46.20
C VAL A 572 -35.05 18.75 46.40
N GLU A 573 -35.93 18.60 45.41
CA GLU A 573 -37.34 19.02 45.49
C GLU A 573 -38.21 18.01 46.25
N SER A 574 -37.83 16.73 46.30
CA SER A 574 -38.45 15.71 47.18
C SER A 574 -37.93 15.72 48.62
N GLY A 575 -37.14 16.72 49.00
CA GLY A 575 -36.65 17.01 50.36
C GLY A 575 -37.72 17.31 51.42
N LEU A 576 -38.90 16.67 51.34
CA LEU A 576 -39.63 16.29 52.54
C LEU A 576 -38.72 15.34 53.32
N PRO A 577 -38.32 15.66 54.56
CA PRO A 577 -37.43 14.83 55.34
C PRO A 577 -38.08 13.45 55.47
N ALA A 578 -37.43 12.42 54.92
CA ALA A 578 -37.81 11.05 55.15
C ALA A 578 -37.88 10.85 56.67
N LYS A 579 -39.10 10.75 57.19
CA LYS A 579 -39.38 10.34 58.56
C LYS A 579 -38.65 9.01 58.73
N ARG A 580 -37.50 9.04 59.40
CA ARG A 580 -36.85 7.85 59.96
C ARG A 580 -37.89 7.19 60.85
N GLN A 581 -38.56 6.17 60.34
CA GLN A 581 -39.27 5.21 61.18
C GLN A 581 -38.20 4.50 62.00
N HIS A 582 -37.99 5.00 63.21
CA HIS A 582 -37.50 4.20 64.31
C HIS A 582 -38.52 3.08 64.54
N LEU A 583 -38.26 1.91 63.96
CA LEU A 583 -38.70 0.65 64.55
C LEU A 583 -37.53 0.14 65.36
N GLY A 584 -37.65 0.33 66.67
CA GLY A 584 -36.82 -0.34 67.65
C GLY A 584 -37.47 -1.65 68.10
N GLN A 585 -36.58 -2.52 68.60
CA GLN A 585 -36.78 -3.72 69.42
C GLN A 585 -37.26 -5.00 68.73
#